data_AF-A0A3D1BVA7-F1
#
_entry.id   AF-A0A3D1BVA7-F1
#
_cell.length_a   1.000
_cell.length_b   1.000
_cell.length_c   1.000
_cell.angle_alpha   90.00
_cell.angle_beta   90.00
_cell.angle_gamma   90.00
#
_symmetry.space_group_name_H-M   'P 1'
#
loop_
_entity.id
_entity.type
_entity.pdbx_description
1 polymer ?
#
loop_
_entity_poly.entity_id
_entity_poly.type
_entity_poly.pdbx_seq_one_letter_code
_entity_poly.pdbx_strand_id
1 'polypeptide(L)'
;MKYEIYTFIEGRAEVDLNCIPSYPINKAYGLRIAIAIDNEKPQIVSMEKKGDVMYNMMKLNTLLNLGRAGRHILKIWMVDPGLVIDKIIIDTGGVRESYLGPPETKYY
;
A
#
# COMPACT_ATOMS: atom_id res chain seq x y z
N MET A 1 -8.23 -1.04 -8.59
CA MET A 1 -7.16 -0.33 -9.32
C MET A 1 -6.07 -1.34 -9.66
N LYS A 2 -5.36 -1.14 -10.78
CA LYS A 2 -4.25 -2.02 -11.21
C LYS A 2 -3.08 -1.13 -11.60
N TYR A 3 -1.90 -1.44 -11.09
CA TYR A 3 -0.66 -0.73 -11.39
C TYR A 3 0.37 -1.72 -11.88
N GLU A 4 1.07 -1.38 -12.95
CA GLU A 4 2.22 -2.15 -13.41
C GLU A 4 3.46 -1.63 -12.70
N ILE A 5 4.21 -2.53 -12.07
CA ILE A 5 5.46 -2.20 -11.37
C ILE A 5 6.56 -3.12 -11.86
N TYR A 6 7.81 -2.64 -11.78
CA TYR A 6 8.98 -3.43 -12.11
C TYR A 6 9.86 -3.56 -10.87
N THR A 7 10.15 -4.78 -10.46
CA THR A 7 10.99 -5.09 -9.31
C THR A 7 12.29 -5.73 -9.78
N PHE A 8 13.41 -5.33 -9.17
CA PHE A 8 14.74 -5.87 -9.50
C PHE A 8 15.19 -6.95 -8.51
N ILE A 9 14.45 -7.13 -7.42
CA ILE A 9 14.72 -8.13 -6.39
C ILE A 9 13.67 -9.23 -6.39
N GLU A 10 14.06 -10.38 -5.88
CA GLU A 10 13.15 -11.49 -5.58
C GLU A 10 12.89 -11.58 -4.07
N GLY A 11 11.74 -12.17 -3.70
CA GLY A 11 11.37 -12.37 -2.29
C GLY A 11 10.18 -11.51 -1.85
N ARG A 12 10.26 -10.95 -0.64
CA ARG A 12 9.18 -10.19 -0.01
C ARG A 12 9.47 -8.69 -0.07
N ALA A 13 8.42 -7.90 -0.26
CA ALA A 13 8.46 -6.46 -0.16
C ALA A 13 7.43 -5.99 0.86
N GLU A 14 7.83 -4.97 1.61
CA GLU A 14 6.93 -4.27 2.50
C GLU A 14 6.22 -3.20 1.69
N VAL A 15 4.90 -3.11 1.82
CA VAL A 15 4.08 -2.15 1.09
C VAL A 15 3.38 -1.26 2.08
N ASP A 16 3.75 0.02 2.03
CA ASP A 16 3.13 1.09 2.78
C ASP A 16 2.17 1.87 1.88
N LEU A 17 0.94 2.01 2.35
CA LEU A 17 -0.08 2.83 1.70
C LEU A 17 -0.37 4.01 2.61
N ASN A 18 0.12 5.17 2.20
CA ASN A 18 -0.24 6.43 2.82
C ASN A 18 -1.61 6.84 2.30
N CYS A 19 -2.53 7.04 3.23
CA CYS A 19 -3.90 7.41 3.00
C CYS A 19 -4.18 8.73 3.70
N ILE A 20 -5.16 9.47 3.17
CA ILE A 20 -5.71 10.62 3.88
C ILE A 20 -6.43 10.09 5.12
N PRO A 21 -6.19 10.64 6.33
CA PRO A 21 -6.86 10.21 7.54
C PRO A 21 -8.35 10.52 7.42
N SER A 22 -9.09 9.46 7.14
CA SER A 22 -10.55 9.46 7.06
C SER A 22 -11.10 8.71 8.25
N TYR A 23 -12.33 9.03 8.62
CA TYR A 23 -13.06 8.26 9.61
C TYR A 23 -13.99 7.27 8.91
N PRO A 24 -14.16 6.05 9.47
CA PRO A 24 -15.17 5.15 8.96
C PRO A 24 -16.55 5.81 9.01
N ILE A 25 -17.34 5.64 7.95
CA ILE A 25 -18.68 6.23 7.85
C ILE A 25 -19.60 5.71 8.96
N ASN A 26 -19.39 4.47 9.42
CA ASN A 26 -20.11 3.85 10.52
C ASN A 26 -19.25 2.75 11.19
N LYS A 27 -19.76 2.15 12.27
CA LYS A 27 -19.10 1.05 13.01
C LYS A 27 -18.98 -0.27 12.23
N ALA A 28 -19.66 -0.42 11.10
CA ALA A 28 -19.59 -1.61 10.26
C ALA A 28 -18.38 -1.59 9.31
N TYR A 29 -17.79 -0.41 9.08
CA TYR A 29 -16.62 -0.23 8.22
C TYR A 29 -15.36 -0.01 9.04
N GLY A 30 -14.25 -0.63 8.62
CA GLY A 30 -12.96 -0.58 9.30
C GLY A 30 -11.86 0.07 8.47
N LEU A 31 -12.24 0.77 7.38
CA LEU A 31 -11.30 1.33 6.39
C LEU A 31 -10.36 0.26 5.83
N ARG A 32 -10.95 -0.86 5.41
CA ARG A 32 -10.24 -1.99 4.83
C ARG A 32 -10.02 -1.82 3.33
N ILE A 33 -8.88 -2.29 2.88
CA ILE A 33 -8.55 -2.49 1.48
C ILE A 33 -8.02 -3.90 1.29
N ALA A 34 -8.12 -4.42 0.07
CA ALA A 34 -7.42 -5.64 -0.29
C ALA A 34 -6.31 -5.31 -1.29
N ILE A 35 -5.16 -5.94 -1.13
CA ILE A 35 -3.99 -5.75 -1.98
C ILE A 35 -3.42 -7.11 -2.37
N ALA A 36 -3.05 -7.26 -3.64
CA ALA A 36 -2.43 -8.46 -4.17
C ALA A 36 -1.40 -8.10 -5.23
N ILE A 37 -0.42 -8.96 -5.40
CA ILE A 37 0.54 -8.92 -6.51
C ILE A 37 0.24 -10.06 -7.46
N ASP A 38 0.16 -9.76 -8.75
CA ASP A 38 -0.13 -10.71 -9.82
C ASP A 38 -1.38 -11.54 -9.56
N ASN A 39 -1.22 -12.84 -9.31
CA ASN A 39 -2.28 -13.79 -9.04
C ASN A 39 -2.21 -14.37 -7.62
N GLU A 40 -1.45 -13.73 -6.73
CA GLU A 40 -1.43 -14.06 -5.31
C GLU A 40 -2.78 -13.81 -4.64
N LYS A 41 -2.98 -14.45 -3.49
CA LYS A 41 -4.20 -14.28 -2.69
C LYS A 41 -4.26 -12.85 -2.16
N PRO A 42 -5.36 -12.12 -2.38
CA PRO A 42 -5.52 -10.78 -1.83
C PRO A 42 -5.43 -10.79 -0.31
N GLN A 43 -4.59 -9.92 0.22
CA GLN A 43 -4.48 -9.68 1.64
C GLN A 43 -5.33 -8.46 2.01
N ILE A 44 -6.16 -8.61 3.03
CA ILE A 44 -6.96 -7.50 3.55
C ILE A 44 -6.11 -6.75 4.57
N VAL A 45 -5.93 -5.46 4.34
CA VAL A 45 -5.17 -4.55 5.19
C VAL A 45 -6.13 -3.52 5.77
N SER A 46 -5.96 -3.22 7.05
CA SER A 46 -6.72 -2.21 7.77
C SER A 46 -5.78 -1.35 8.60
N MET A 47 -6.29 -0.23 9.11
CA MET A 47 -5.54 0.68 9.94
C MET A 47 -4.94 -0.02 11.17
N GLU A 48 -3.62 -0.07 11.28
CA GLU A 48 -2.96 -0.61 12.47
C GLU A 48 -2.85 0.42 13.61
N LYS A 49 -2.57 1.68 13.27
CA LYS A 49 -2.50 2.80 14.23
C LYS A 49 -3.45 3.92 13.84
N LYS A 50 -4.13 4.52 14.83
CA LYS A 50 -4.94 5.73 14.62
C LYS A 50 -4.09 6.75 13.84
N GLY A 51 -4.62 7.21 12.70
CA GLY A 51 -3.96 8.20 11.86
C GLY A 51 -3.55 9.42 12.69
N ASP A 52 -2.34 9.91 12.46
CA ASP A 52 -1.87 11.10 13.15
C ASP A 52 -2.48 12.32 12.44
N VAL A 53 -3.49 12.89 13.08
CA VAL A 53 -4.23 14.05 12.56
C VAL A 53 -3.28 15.22 12.33
N MET A 54 -2.21 15.34 13.12
CA MET A 54 -1.23 16.42 13.01
C MET A 54 -0.43 16.33 11.70
N TYR A 55 -0.19 15.12 11.20
CA TYR A 55 0.53 14.87 9.95
C TYR A 55 -0.37 14.66 8.74
N ASN A 56 -1.70 14.74 8.94
CA ASN A 56 -2.72 14.47 7.94
C ASN A 56 -2.43 13.16 7.17
N MET A 57 -1.95 12.12 7.88
CA MET A 57 -1.50 10.87 7.28
C MET A 57 -1.94 9.66 8.10
N MET A 58 -2.51 8.69 7.40
CA MET A 58 -2.83 7.36 7.90
C MET A 58 -2.03 6.33 7.10
N LYS A 59 -1.32 5.42 7.76
CA LYS A 59 -0.51 4.39 7.09
C LYS A 59 -1.16 3.02 7.22
N LEU A 60 -1.17 2.28 6.11
CA LEU A 60 -1.49 0.85 6.08
C LEU A 60 -0.24 0.10 5.62
N ASN A 61 0.20 -0.87 6.42
CA ASN A 61 1.38 -1.65 6.13
C ASN A 61 1.00 -3.10 5.81
N THR A 62 1.72 -3.72 4.89
CA THR A 62 1.58 -5.13 4.59
C THR A 62 2.85 -5.72 3.99
N LEU A 63 3.03 -7.03 4.14
CA LEU A 63 4.14 -7.77 3.56
C LEU A 63 3.64 -8.62 2.40
N LEU A 64 4.01 -8.23 1.18
CA LEU A 64 3.65 -8.95 -0.04
C LEU A 64 4.82 -9.77 -0.55
N ASN A 65 4.51 -10.95 -1.06
CA ASN A 65 5.49 -11.77 -1.77
C ASN A 65 5.54 -11.31 -3.24
N LEU A 66 6.69 -10.79 -3.66
CA LEU A 66 6.97 -10.47 -5.06
C LEU A 66 7.25 -11.73 -5.89
N GLY A 67 7.73 -12.79 -5.24
CA GLY A 67 8.20 -13.98 -5.96
C GLY A 67 9.52 -13.68 -6.67
N ARG A 68 9.52 -13.66 -8.01
CA ARG A 68 10.72 -13.43 -8.84
C ARG A 68 10.84 -11.96 -9.24
N ALA A 69 12.06 -11.47 -9.46
CA ALA A 69 12.27 -10.15 -10.04
C ALA A 69 11.65 -10.04 -11.44
N GLY A 70 11.05 -8.89 -11.75
CA GLY A 70 10.54 -8.56 -13.07
C GLY A 70 9.30 -7.69 -13.03
N ARG A 71 8.46 -7.85 -14.05
CA ARG A 71 7.21 -7.11 -14.19
C ARG A 71 6.11 -7.76 -13.36
N HIS A 72 5.47 -6.96 -12.50
CA HIS A 72 4.35 -7.38 -11.68
C HIS A 72 3.16 -6.43 -11.83
N ILE A 73 1.98 -6.95 -11.50
CA ILE A 73 0.74 -6.18 -11.46
C ILE A 73 0.28 -6.07 -10.02
N LEU A 74 0.37 -4.88 -9.44
CA LEU A 74 -0.24 -4.57 -8.16
C LEU A 74 -1.74 -4.34 -8.35
N LYS A 75 -2.55 -5.13 -7.67
CA LYS A 75 -4.01 -5.02 -7.66
C LYS A 75 -4.46 -4.52 -6.30
N ILE A 76 -5.25 -3.45 -6.30
CA ILE A 76 -5.83 -2.87 -5.09
C ILE A 76 -7.34 -2.84 -5.24
N TRP A 77 -8.06 -3.31 -4.23
CA TRP A 77 -9.51 -3.26 -4.14
C TRP A 77 -9.93 -2.47 -2.90
N MET A 78 -10.83 -1.53 -3.10
CA MET A 78 -11.47 -0.80 -2.02
C MET A 78 -12.55 -1.70 -1.43
N VAL A 79 -12.34 -2.20 -0.21
CA VAL A 79 -13.31 -3.07 0.47
C VAL A 79 -14.33 -2.21 1.19
N ASP A 80 -13.86 -1.23 1.95
CA ASP A 80 -14.71 -0.27 2.65
C ASP A 80 -14.67 1.10 1.96
N PRO A 81 -15.79 1.84 1.92
CA PRO A 81 -15.84 3.20 1.39
C PRO A 81 -15.18 4.21 2.33
N GLY A 82 -14.79 5.35 1.78
CA GLY A 82 -14.26 6.49 2.54
C GLY A 82 -12.75 6.55 2.68
N LEU A 83 -12.03 5.51 2.22
CA LEU A 83 -10.57 5.52 2.17
C LEU A 83 -10.06 6.16 0.87
N VAL A 84 -9.07 7.04 0.98
CA VAL A 84 -8.40 7.67 -0.16
C VAL A 84 -6.90 7.41 -0.05
N ILE A 85 -6.35 6.72 -1.05
CA ILE A 85 -4.91 6.43 -1.13
C ILE A 85 -4.22 7.66 -1.73
N ASP A 86 -3.26 8.19 -1.00
CA ASP A 86 -2.43 9.32 -1.43
C ASP A 86 -1.13 8.83 -2.08
N LYS A 87 -0.44 7.85 -1.44
CA LYS A 87 0.84 7.31 -1.94
C LYS A 87 0.99 5.84 -1.65
N ILE A 88 1.58 5.12 -2.60
CA ILE A 88 1.96 3.71 -2.50
C ILE A 88 3.48 3.65 -2.48
N ILE A 89 4.06 3.06 -1.44
CA ILE A 89 5.50 2.85 -1.29
C ILE A 89 5.71 1.35 -1.20
N ILE A 90 6.57 0.81 -2.07
CA ILE A 90 6.95 -0.60 -2.07
C ILE A 90 8.43 -0.64 -1.69
N ASP A 91 8.73 -1.05 -0.47
CA ASP A 91 10.09 -1.26 0.00
C ASP A 91 10.57 -2.67 -0.34
N THR A 92 11.58 -2.71 -1.20
CA THR A 92 12.29 -3.91 -1.62
C THR A 92 13.61 -4.11 -0.87
N GLY A 93 13.72 -3.65 0.39
CA GLY A 93 14.91 -3.81 1.23
C GLY A 93 15.96 -2.71 1.05
N GLY A 94 15.56 -1.53 0.56
CA GLY A 94 16.47 -0.42 0.28
C GLY A 94 15.91 0.97 0.61
N VAL A 95 14.67 1.06 1.10
CA VAL A 95 14.07 2.35 1.47
C VAL A 95 14.67 2.81 2.80
N ARG A 96 15.27 4.00 2.79
CA ARG A 96 15.62 4.73 4.02
C ARG A 96 14.39 5.50 4.46
N GLU A 97 14.13 5.54 5.77
CA GLU A 97 13.05 6.34 6.33
C GLU A 97 13.13 7.79 5.81
N SER A 98 12.09 8.20 5.10
CA SER A 98 11.92 9.54 4.55
C SER A 98 10.50 9.98 4.86
N TYR A 99 10.35 11.22 5.35
CA TYR A 99 9.05 11.78 5.71
C TYR A 99 8.05 11.76 4.55
N LEU A 100 8.53 11.92 3.30
CA LEU A 100 7.71 11.86 2.09
C LEU A 100 7.82 10.52 1.35
N GLY A 101 8.63 9.57 1.82
CA GLY A 101 9.03 8.40 1.05
C GLY A 101 9.99 8.74 -0.09
N PRO A 102 10.36 7.74 -0.93
CA PRO A 102 11.18 7.95 -2.11
C PRO A 102 10.41 8.75 -3.20
N PRO A 103 11.13 9.41 -4.14
CA PRO A 103 10.50 10.01 -5.31
C PRO A 103 9.78 8.95 -6.15
N GLU A 104 8.73 9.36 -6.86
CA GLU A 104 7.98 8.48 -7.75
C GLU A 104 8.90 7.83 -8.79
N THR A 105 8.74 6.51 -8.99
CA THR A 105 9.48 5.79 -10.03
C THR A 105 9.05 6.31 -11.40
N LYS A 106 10.02 6.72 -12.23
CA LYS A 106 9.74 7.17 -13.60
C LYS A 106 9.18 6.02 -14.43
N TYR A 107 7.99 6.21 -15.01
CA TYR A 107 7.51 5.41 -16.13
C TYR A 107 8.32 5.80 -17.38
N TYR A 108 9.04 4.86 -18.00
CA TYR A 108 9.71 5.04 -19.29
C TYR A 108 8.97 4.29 -20.38
#